data_AF-A0A2G3E0A4-F1
#
_entry.id   AF-A0A2G3E0A4-F1
#
_cell.length_a   1.000
_cell.length_b   1.000
_cell.length_c   1.000
_cell.angle_alpha   90.00
_cell.angle_beta   90.00
_cell.angle_gamma   90.00
#
_symmetry.space_group_name_H-M   'P 1'
#
loop_
_entity.id
_entity.type
_entity.pdbx_description
1 polymer ?
#
loop_
_entity_poly.entity_id
_entity_poly.type
_entity_poly.pdbx_seq_one_letter_code
_entity_poly.pdbx_strand_id
1 'polypeptide(L)'
;MANREDLIKELYSNMIGEEKKPVEDERRYHADTNSLTVGANLDSKVTSKRHEIGLEKEAYAEIMMGARNYFLTKDIGFMVGDVVAFRETSGFQLTGNDSLRTLAMVERNIEGIKDGYCIISWK
;
A
#
# COMPACT_ATOMS: atom_id res chain seq x y z
N MET A 1 -41.94 16.76 -13.36
CA MET A 1 -41.02 15.86 -14.08
C MET A 1 -39.96 16.75 -14.69
N ALA A 2 -38.72 16.71 -14.18
CA ALA A 2 -37.65 17.59 -14.68
C ALA A 2 -37.25 17.13 -16.09
N ASN A 3 -37.22 18.05 -17.05
CA ASN A 3 -36.98 17.73 -18.44
C ASN A 3 -35.48 17.49 -18.64
N ARG A 4 -35.11 16.53 -19.52
CA ARG A 4 -33.72 16.07 -19.71
C ARG A 4 -32.74 17.21 -20.07
N GLU A 5 -33.26 18.28 -20.65
CA GLU A 5 -32.48 19.46 -21.05
C GLU A 5 -32.07 20.34 -19.87
N ASP A 6 -32.85 20.36 -18.78
CA ASP A 6 -32.52 21.14 -17.58
C ASP A 6 -31.36 20.51 -16.79
N LEU A 7 -31.33 19.17 -16.72
CA LEU A 7 -30.22 18.43 -16.10
C LEU A 7 -28.88 18.64 -16.84
N ILE A 8 -28.92 18.77 -18.16
CA ILE A 8 -27.72 18.98 -18.96
C ILE A 8 -27.19 20.42 -18.75
N LYS A 9 -28.07 21.42 -18.67
CA LYS A 9 -27.68 22.80 -18.37
C LYS A 9 -27.09 22.97 -16.97
N GLU A 10 -27.61 22.25 -15.99
CA GLU A 10 -27.07 22.22 -14.62
C GLU A 10 -25.66 21.60 -14.57
N LEU A 11 -25.46 20.49 -15.28
CA LEU A 11 -24.15 19.83 -15.37
C LEU A 11 -23.09 20.69 -16.07
N TYR A 12 -23.46 21.39 -17.15
CA TYR A 12 -22.53 22.29 -17.84
C TYR A 12 -22.20 23.55 -17.02
N SER A 13 -23.15 24.08 -16.25
CA SER A 13 -22.89 25.23 -15.35
C SER A 13 -21.97 24.85 -14.19
N ASN A 14 -22.09 23.61 -13.67
CA ASN A 14 -21.21 23.11 -12.60
C ASN A 14 -19.80 22.75 -13.09
N MET A 15 -19.62 22.50 -14.39
CA MET A 15 -18.30 22.21 -14.97
C MET A 15 -17.55 23.47 -15.42
N ILE A 16 -18.25 24.60 -15.62
CA ILE A 16 -17.68 25.82 -16.21
C ILE A 16 -17.99 27.03 -15.33
N GLY A 17 -17.27 27.15 -14.20
CA GLY A 17 -17.24 28.32 -13.30
C GLY A 17 -17.03 27.85 -11.86
N GLU A 18 -15.91 28.12 -11.19
CA GLU A 18 -15.26 29.42 -11.03
C GLU A 18 -13.73 29.31 -11.10
N GLU A 19 -13.10 30.18 -11.91
CA GLU A 19 -11.69 30.55 -11.70
C GLU A 19 -11.57 31.26 -10.35
N LYS A 20 -11.12 30.55 -9.32
CA LYS A 20 -10.69 31.18 -8.07
C LYS A 20 -9.25 31.65 -8.21
N LYS A 21 -9.09 32.99 -8.23
CA LYS A 21 -7.83 33.70 -8.04
C LYS A 21 -7.09 33.18 -6.78
N PRO A 22 -5.75 33.18 -6.76
CA PRO A 22 -4.99 32.68 -5.63
C PRO A 22 -5.17 33.64 -4.45
N VAL A 23 -5.69 33.14 -3.33
CA VAL A 23 -5.69 33.86 -2.05
C VAL A 23 -4.63 33.21 -1.18
N GLU A 24 -3.62 34.00 -0.88
CA GLU A 24 -2.52 33.67 0.02
C GLU A 24 -3.03 33.37 1.44
N ASP A 25 -2.37 32.38 2.03
CA ASP A 25 -2.06 32.22 3.45
C ASP A 25 -3.21 32.28 4.48
N GLU A 26 -3.71 31.10 4.86
CA GLU A 26 -4.04 30.77 6.25
C GLU A 26 -4.24 29.25 6.34
N ARG A 27 -3.14 28.50 6.50
CA ARG A 27 -3.21 27.04 6.75
C ARG A 27 -3.79 26.77 8.15
N ARG A 28 -5.12 26.77 8.27
CA ARG A 28 -5.81 26.17 9.41
C ARG A 28 -5.80 24.66 9.23
N TYR A 29 -4.81 24.01 9.81
CA TYR A 29 -4.74 22.56 9.94
C TYR A 29 -5.89 22.10 10.83
N HIS A 30 -6.96 21.59 10.24
CA HIS A 30 -7.86 20.69 10.96
C HIS A 30 -7.14 19.36 11.09
N ALA A 31 -6.63 19.08 12.29
CA ALA A 31 -6.02 17.81 12.62
C ALA A 31 -7.12 16.74 12.66
N ASP A 32 -7.24 15.95 11.60
CA ASP A 32 -7.95 14.67 11.69
C ASP A 32 -7.18 13.78 12.66
N THR A 33 -7.77 13.58 13.84
CA THR A 33 -7.25 12.77 14.95
C THR A 33 -7.35 11.28 14.65
N ASN A 34 -6.67 10.83 13.59
CA ASN A 34 -6.32 9.41 13.39
C ASN A 34 -4.80 9.20 13.18
N SER A 35 -4.00 10.24 13.36
CA SER A 35 -2.55 10.09 13.48
C SER A 35 -2.21 9.83 14.94
N LEU A 36 -1.89 8.58 15.28
CA LEU A 36 -1.10 8.26 16.47
C LEU A 36 0.28 8.92 16.31
N THR A 37 0.39 10.17 16.74
CA THR A 37 1.69 10.85 16.92
C THR A 37 2.37 10.25 18.15
N VAL A 38 3.26 9.29 17.93
CA VAL A 38 4.35 9.02 18.87
C VAL A 38 5.41 10.09 18.61
N GLY A 39 5.67 10.90 19.63
CA GLY A 39 6.55 12.05 19.57
C GLY A 39 7.97 11.72 19.11
N ALA A 40 8.48 12.62 18.28
CA ALA A 40 9.87 12.97 18.01
C ALA A 40 10.97 12.10 18.65
N ASN A 41 11.61 11.29 17.80
CA ASN A 41 13.06 11.34 17.68
C ASN A 41 13.37 11.63 16.20
N LEU A 42 14.05 12.75 15.97
CA LEU A 42 14.58 13.14 14.68
C LEU A 42 15.84 12.30 14.44
N ASP A 43 15.69 11.09 13.88
CA ASP A 43 16.79 10.37 13.23
C ASP A 43 16.18 9.46 12.18
N SER A 44 16.25 9.90 10.92
CA SER A 44 15.77 9.20 9.71
C SER A 44 14.35 8.66 9.83
N LYS A 45 13.37 9.41 9.30
CA LYS A 45 12.00 8.93 9.09
C LYS A 45 12.03 7.81 8.05
N VAL A 46 12.44 6.60 8.44
CA VAL A 46 12.26 5.37 7.68
C VAL A 46 10.76 5.13 7.71
N THR A 47 10.06 5.74 6.76
CA THR A 47 8.66 5.39 6.49
C THR A 47 8.65 3.96 5.98
N SER A 48 8.42 3.01 6.88
CA SER A 48 8.09 1.62 6.52
C SER A 48 6.97 1.66 5.50
N LYS A 49 7.22 1.10 4.30
CA LYS A 49 6.22 1.00 3.25
C LYS A 49 5.41 -0.28 3.43
N ARG A 50 4.14 -0.23 3.07
CA ARG A 50 3.26 -1.40 3.00
C ARG A 50 3.25 -1.93 1.56
N HIS A 51 3.50 -3.22 1.40
CA HIS A 51 3.42 -3.93 0.12
C HIS A 51 2.37 -5.03 0.19
N GLU A 52 1.73 -5.36 -0.93
CA GLU A 52 0.72 -6.42 -1.00
C GLU A 52 1.18 -7.53 -1.94
N ILE A 53 1.07 -8.78 -1.50
CA ILE A 53 1.45 -9.97 -2.29
C ILE A 53 0.29 -10.97 -2.24
N GLY A 54 -0.27 -11.27 -3.42
CA GLY A 54 -1.21 -12.36 -3.60
C GLY A 54 -0.48 -13.70 -3.69
N LEU A 55 -0.99 -14.71 -2.98
CA LEU A 55 -0.41 -16.05 -2.91
C LEU A 55 -1.45 -17.11 -3.21
N GLU A 56 -1.04 -18.15 -3.93
CA GLU A 56 -1.82 -19.39 -4.01
C GLU A 56 -2.01 -20.01 -2.62
N LYS A 57 -3.09 -20.80 -2.49
CA LYS A 57 -3.56 -21.35 -1.23
C LYS A 57 -2.48 -22.10 -0.44
N GLU A 58 -1.69 -22.92 -1.13
CA GLU A 58 -0.64 -23.74 -0.53
C GLU A 58 0.47 -22.85 0.07
N ALA A 59 0.96 -21.88 -0.69
CA ALA A 59 2.00 -20.96 -0.23
C ALA A 59 1.51 -20.06 0.91
N TYR A 60 0.26 -19.60 0.84
CA TYR A 60 -0.36 -18.85 1.93
C TYR A 60 -0.48 -19.68 3.21
N ALA A 61 -0.93 -20.93 3.10
CA ALA A 61 -1.03 -21.85 4.25
C ALA A 61 0.33 -22.10 4.91
N GLU A 62 1.39 -22.32 4.15
CA GLU A 62 2.74 -22.52 4.70
C GLU A 62 3.26 -21.31 5.50
N ILE A 63 2.98 -20.10 5.01
CA ILE A 63 3.33 -18.85 5.71
C ILE A 63 2.50 -18.67 6.98
N MET A 64 1.21 -19.02 6.93
CA MET A 64 0.32 -18.94 8.08
C MET A 64 0.65 -19.97 9.17
N MET A 65 1.10 -21.15 8.77
CA MET A 65 1.56 -22.20 9.69
C MET A 65 2.97 -21.94 10.25
N GLY A 66 3.68 -20.92 9.75
CA GLY A 66 5.07 -20.64 10.15
C GLY A 66 6.08 -21.65 9.61
N ALA A 67 5.67 -22.54 8.70
CA ALA A 67 6.57 -23.48 8.03
C ALA A 67 7.51 -22.76 7.04
N ARG A 68 7.08 -21.58 6.55
CA ARG A 68 7.85 -20.72 5.65
C ARG A 68 7.95 -19.31 6.20
N ASN A 69 9.18 -18.82 6.37
CA ASN A 69 9.49 -17.48 6.90
C ASN A 69 10.23 -16.58 5.88
N TYR A 70 10.29 -17.02 4.62
CA TYR A 70 10.89 -16.27 3.52
C TYR A 70 10.02 -16.38 2.26
N PHE A 71 10.21 -15.45 1.33
CA PHE A 71 9.51 -15.44 0.06
C PHE A 71 10.41 -14.89 -1.05
N LEU A 72 10.44 -15.58 -2.20
CA LEU A 72 11.11 -15.09 -3.40
C LEU A 72 10.11 -14.28 -4.23
N THR A 73 10.43 -13.02 -4.51
CA THR A 73 9.54 -12.13 -5.25
C THR A 73 10.33 -11.19 -6.16
N LYS A 74 9.64 -10.52 -7.08
CA LYS A 74 10.24 -9.47 -7.90
C LYS A 74 10.63 -8.30 -7.00
N ASP A 75 11.83 -7.78 -7.16
CA ASP A 75 12.28 -6.62 -6.38
C ASP A 75 11.56 -5.36 -6.86
N ILE A 76 10.77 -4.78 -5.96
CA ILE A 76 10.06 -3.51 -6.16
C ILE A 76 10.60 -2.42 -5.21
N GLY A 77 11.81 -2.62 -4.68
CA GLY A 77 12.44 -1.71 -3.73
C GLY A 77 12.05 -1.98 -2.27
N PHE A 78 11.93 -3.26 -1.90
CA PHE A 78 11.68 -3.67 -0.51
C PHE A 78 12.82 -3.23 0.41
N MET A 79 12.48 -2.75 1.60
CA MET A 79 13.44 -2.38 2.64
C MET A 79 13.19 -3.17 3.93
N VAL A 80 14.26 -3.39 4.70
CA VAL A 80 14.12 -3.94 6.06
C VAL A 80 13.27 -2.98 6.89
N GLY A 81 12.30 -3.51 7.62
CA GLY A 81 11.29 -2.75 8.33
C GLY A 81 10.02 -2.43 7.54
N ASP A 82 9.96 -2.72 6.23
CA ASP A 82 8.72 -2.67 5.47
C ASP A 82 7.73 -3.73 5.95
N VAL A 83 6.44 -3.52 5.69
CA VAL A 83 5.37 -4.47 6.00
C VAL A 83 4.83 -5.08 4.72
N VAL A 84 4.79 -6.41 4.67
CA VAL A 84 4.19 -7.16 3.57
C VAL A 84 2.87 -7.76 4.05
N ALA A 85 1.80 -7.47 3.32
CA ALA A 85 0.50 -8.09 3.48
C ALA A 85 0.39 -9.26 2.49
N PHE A 86 0.46 -10.49 3.00
CA PHE A 86 0.17 -11.69 2.23
C PHE A 86 -1.33 -11.93 2.20
N ARG A 87 -1.87 -12.21 1.02
CA ARG A 87 -3.30 -12.48 0.83
C ARG A 87 -3.50 -13.72 -0.01
N GLU A 88 -4.37 -14.61 0.46
CA GLU A 88 -4.76 -15.79 -0.32
C GLU A 88 -5.53 -15.38 -1.57
N THR A 89 -5.13 -15.92 -2.71
CA THR A 89 -5.79 -15.77 -4.00
C THR A 89 -6.29 -17.14 -4.48
N SER A 90 -7.56 -17.23 -4.83
CA SER A 90 -8.14 -18.37 -5.56
C SER A 90 -8.57 -17.89 -6.95
N GLY A 91 -7.74 -18.16 -7.95
CA GLY A 91 -7.89 -17.55 -9.28
C GLY A 91 -7.75 -16.03 -9.21
N PHE A 92 -8.79 -15.29 -9.62
CA PHE A 92 -8.81 -13.82 -9.59
C PHE A 92 -9.48 -13.23 -8.33
N GLN A 93 -9.91 -14.08 -7.40
CA GLN A 93 -10.61 -13.63 -6.20
C GLN A 93 -9.71 -13.69 -4.98
N LEU A 94 -9.79 -12.64 -4.18
CA LEU A 94 -9.18 -12.55 -2.87
C LEU A 94 -10.05 -13.32 -1.87
N THR A 95 -9.51 -14.36 -1.26
CA THR A 95 -10.29 -15.29 -0.42
C THR A 95 -9.87 -15.30 1.04
N GLY A 96 -8.70 -14.75 1.38
CA GLY A 96 -8.13 -14.79 2.73
C GLY A 96 -8.06 -13.42 3.42
N ASN A 97 -7.85 -13.47 4.74
CA ASN A 97 -7.48 -12.30 5.55
C ASN A 97 -6.04 -11.86 5.25
N ASP A 98 -5.73 -10.58 5.51
CA ASP A 98 -4.36 -10.09 5.38
C ASP A 98 -3.47 -10.69 6.47
N SER A 99 -2.41 -11.39 6.06
CA SER A 99 -1.34 -11.80 6.94
C SER A 99 -0.19 -10.81 6.83
N LEU A 100 -0.08 -9.93 7.83
CA LEU A 100 0.95 -8.89 7.86
C LEU A 100 2.26 -9.46 8.43
N ARG A 101 3.38 -9.17 7.77
CA ARG A 101 4.73 -9.52 8.21
C ARG A 101 5.67 -8.34 8.03
N THR A 102 6.45 -8.03 9.05
CA THR A 102 7.51 -7.02 8.96
C THR A 102 8.78 -7.69 8.46
N LEU A 103 9.39 -7.10 7.42
CA LEU A 103 10.60 -7.62 6.82
C LEU A 103 11.79 -7.45 7.77
N ALA A 104 12.42 -8.56 8.10
CA ALA A 104 13.65 -8.61 8.87
C ALA A 104 14.88 -8.59 7.96
N MET A 105 14.76 -9.09 6.73
CA MET A 105 15.87 -9.17 5.76
C MET A 105 15.34 -9.04 4.33
N VAL A 106 16.14 -8.43 3.46
CA VAL A 106 15.94 -8.39 2.01
C VAL A 106 17.28 -8.68 1.34
N GLU A 107 17.35 -9.76 0.57
CA GLU A 107 18.57 -10.22 -0.09
C GLU A 107 18.39 -10.22 -1.62
N ARG A 108 19.35 -9.63 -2.33
CA ARG A 108 19.26 -9.34 -3.78
C ARG A 108 20.36 -10.01 -4.59
N ASN A 109 21.49 -10.32 -3.97
CA ASN A 109 22.68 -10.81 -4.65
C ASN A 109 22.90 -12.29 -4.33
N ILE A 110 21.90 -13.12 -4.67
CA ILE A 110 21.96 -14.57 -4.44
C ILE A 110 22.29 -15.26 -5.75
N GLU A 111 23.34 -16.07 -5.71
CA GLU A 111 23.69 -16.92 -6.84
C GLU A 111 22.53 -17.86 -7.20
N GLY A 112 22.19 -17.93 -8.50
CA GLY A 112 21.10 -18.77 -9.00
C GLY A 112 19.72 -18.12 -8.95
N ILE A 113 19.58 -16.89 -8.45
CA ILE A 113 18.35 -16.10 -8.56
C ILE A 113 18.42 -15.20 -9.80
N LYS A 114 17.30 -15.10 -10.51
CA LYS A 114 17.16 -14.25 -11.68
C LYS A 114 17.28 -12.77 -11.32
N ASP A 115 17.97 -11.99 -12.14
CA ASP A 115 18.05 -10.54 -12.01
C ASP A 115 16.67 -9.89 -11.86
N GLY A 116 16.58 -8.94 -10.93
CA GLY A 116 15.33 -8.24 -10.60
C GLY A 116 14.41 -9.00 -9.64
N TYR A 117 14.88 -10.10 -9.03
CA TYR A 117 14.21 -10.78 -7.92
C TYR A 117 15.01 -10.63 -6.63
N CYS A 118 14.32 -10.74 -5.50
CA CYS A 118 14.90 -10.71 -4.17
C CYS A 118 14.22 -11.74 -3.25
N ILE A 119 14.94 -12.21 -2.25
CA ILE A 119 14.37 -12.93 -1.12
C ILE A 119 14.06 -11.95 -0.01
N ILE A 120 12.81 -11.95 0.44
CA ILE A 120 12.37 -11.25 1.65
C ILE A 120 12.14 -12.26 2.77
N SER A 121 12.46 -11.93 4.01
CA SER A 121 12.16 -12.80 5.15
C SER A 121 11.71 -12.04 6.39
N TRP A 122 11.04 -12.76 7.28
CA TRP A 122 10.50 -12.27 8.55
C TRP A 122 10.77 -13.29 9.66
N LYS A 123 10.55 -12.87 10.90
CA LYS A 123 10.57 -13.77 12.06
C LYS A 123 9.19 -14.32 12.35
#